data_AF-A0A1Z5LG47-F1
#
_entry.id   AF-A0A1Z5LG47-F1
#
_cell.length_a   1.000
_cell.length_b   1.000
_cell.length_c   1.000
_cell.angle_alpha   90.00
_cell.angle_beta   90.00
_cell.angle_gamma   90.00
#
_symmetry.space_group_name_H-M   'P 1'
#
loop_
_entity.id
_entity.type
_entity.pdbx_description
1 polymer ?
#
loop_
_entity_poly.entity_id
_entity_poly.type
_entity_poly.pdbx_seq_one_letter_code
_entity_poly.pdbx_strand_id
1 'polypeptide(L)'
;MDLHLLPVPNIEKRADKLRVRITSVKLAQVLERVDVQETLVVKGKMERHRHYRVHFQFLPRKAYRGTLCTTPQRILRYMEEGFVRRLLDAVKKKLEHISSTKMLNTTKERERKSASNHDDAGECLQGQLDLDDVGGESSDEGEGEGDTVDVKARSRHAQDQEYEEPEDEEREAPSDEAEMGEDGGMPSKTSDTEEDPSSPIPPPEEDLDVVQTRAKTVRVNSVLQSHPWMIAYDFDVKKEEWCTYTIRLDLVGSKLDMTSVVEEEAKKAVLHAVPNITRAFMVKDIKDTSGCGKMLQTEGVNFVEMFKYNDIVDMRRIYSNDIHAIANTLGIEAARMAIVREVANVFAVYGIEVDPRHLLLVADYMTFDGSYRACNRIAMENNASPLQQMTFETTMNFLKSATLSGVQDQLKSPSSRLVLGRVVSLGTGCINLRNKMV
;
A
#
# COMPACT_ATOMS: atom_id res chain seq x y z
N MET A 1 2.80 -8.78 12.65
CA MET A 1 2.28 -9.15 13.99
C MET A 1 3.13 -10.23 14.60
N ASP A 2 3.19 -10.25 15.93
CA ASP A 2 3.85 -11.26 16.74
C ASP A 2 2.80 -12.18 17.36
N LEU A 3 2.89 -13.48 17.04
CA LEU A 3 1.92 -14.51 17.42
C LEU A 3 2.62 -15.58 18.27
N HIS A 4 2.55 -15.40 19.59
CA HIS A 4 3.10 -16.37 20.54
C HIS A 4 2.29 -17.68 20.52
N LEU A 5 2.96 -18.80 20.72
CA LEU A 5 2.36 -20.13 20.63
C LEU A 5 1.96 -20.67 22.01
N LEU A 6 0.88 -21.47 22.05
CA LEU A 6 0.45 -22.18 23.26
C LEU A 6 1.27 -23.46 23.50
N PRO A 7 1.48 -23.87 24.76
CA PRO A 7 2.21 -25.09 25.12
C PRO A 7 1.34 -26.35 24.89
N VAL A 8 1.14 -26.73 23.63
CA VAL A 8 0.29 -27.86 23.21
C VAL A 8 1.18 -28.96 22.58
N PRO A 9 0.85 -30.26 22.71
CA PRO A 9 1.61 -31.32 22.03
C PRO A 9 1.64 -31.12 20.51
N ASN A 10 2.81 -31.40 19.90
CA ASN A 10 3.08 -31.21 18.47
C ASN A 10 2.90 -29.76 17.96
N ILE A 11 3.09 -28.76 18.82
CA ILE A 11 2.90 -27.35 18.46
C ILE A 11 3.73 -26.92 17.24
N GLU A 12 4.98 -27.38 17.11
CA GLU A 12 5.84 -26.99 15.98
C GLU A 12 5.25 -27.41 14.63
N LYS A 13 4.76 -28.64 14.53
CA LYS A 13 4.12 -29.15 13.31
C LYS A 13 2.80 -28.43 13.03
N ARG A 14 2.06 -28.05 14.08
CA ARG A 14 0.80 -27.29 13.94
C ARG A 14 1.08 -25.85 13.52
N ALA A 15 2.10 -25.23 14.09
CA ALA A 15 2.57 -23.88 13.76
C ALA A 15 3.13 -23.81 12.34
N ASP A 16 3.89 -24.81 11.90
CA ASP A 16 4.34 -24.91 10.50
C ASP A 16 3.16 -25.04 9.53
N LYS A 17 2.16 -25.87 9.85
CA LYS A 17 0.93 -25.96 9.05
C LYS A 17 0.18 -24.62 9.01
N LEU A 18 0.11 -23.92 10.15
CA LEU A 18 -0.53 -22.62 10.25
C LEU A 18 0.22 -21.56 9.42
N ARG A 19 1.55 -21.52 9.51
CA ARG A 19 2.44 -20.67 8.69
C ARG A 19 2.14 -20.84 7.21
N VAL A 20 2.11 -22.08 6.75
CA VAL A 20 1.86 -22.41 5.34
C VAL A 20 0.45 -22.00 4.89
N ARG A 21 -0.55 -22.12 5.77
CA ARG A 21 -1.94 -21.71 5.50
C ARG A 21 -2.12 -20.19 5.41
N ILE A 22 -1.45 -19.43 6.26
CA ILE A 22 -1.63 -17.97 6.32
C ILE A 22 -0.77 -17.27 5.25
N THR A 23 0.38 -17.83 4.90
CA THR A 23 1.28 -17.24 3.92
C THR A 23 0.60 -17.12 2.55
N SER A 24 0.62 -15.91 1.99
CA SER A 24 0.09 -15.68 0.65
C SER A 24 0.94 -16.39 -0.41
N VAL A 25 0.27 -16.93 -1.43
CA VAL A 25 0.89 -17.67 -2.52
C VAL A 25 0.68 -16.90 -3.81
N LYS A 26 1.78 -16.48 -4.43
CA LYS A 26 1.77 -15.83 -5.75
C LYS A 26 1.92 -16.87 -6.85
N LEU A 27 1.34 -16.61 -8.02
CA LEU A 27 1.43 -17.52 -9.16
C LEU A 27 2.90 -17.74 -9.57
N ALA A 28 3.70 -16.67 -9.59
CA ALA A 28 5.13 -16.74 -9.89
C ALA A 28 5.93 -17.73 -9.03
N GLN A 29 5.49 -18.04 -7.80
CA GLN A 29 6.17 -18.99 -6.91
C GLN A 29 5.92 -20.46 -7.29
N VAL A 30 4.91 -20.72 -8.11
CA VAL A 30 4.49 -22.08 -8.50
C VAL A 30 4.80 -22.38 -9.98
N LEU A 31 5.17 -21.35 -10.74
CA LEU A 31 5.57 -21.48 -12.14
C LEU A 31 7.03 -21.95 -12.26
N GLU A 32 7.27 -22.94 -13.11
CA GLU A 32 8.60 -23.43 -13.46
C GLU A 32 9.13 -22.71 -14.71
N ARG A 33 8.32 -22.68 -15.77
CA ARG A 33 8.64 -21.99 -17.03
C ARG A 33 7.37 -21.55 -17.75
N VAL A 34 7.52 -20.53 -18.59
CA VAL A 34 6.46 -20.06 -19.50
C VAL A 34 7.03 -19.98 -20.91
N ASP A 35 6.49 -20.76 -21.83
CA ASP A 35 6.88 -20.76 -23.23
C ASP A 35 5.85 -19.95 -24.04
N VAL A 36 6.30 -18.88 -24.68
CA VAL A 36 5.46 -18.04 -25.55
C VAL A 36 5.86 -18.26 -27.00
N GLN A 37 4.94 -18.81 -27.80
CA GLN A 37 5.11 -18.98 -29.23
C GLN A 37 4.22 -18.00 -29.99
N GLU A 38 4.82 -17.15 -30.81
CA GLU A 38 4.11 -16.23 -31.70
C GLU A 38 4.01 -16.84 -33.09
N THR A 39 2.80 -16.93 -33.63
CA THR A 39 2.56 -17.37 -35.01
C THR A 39 1.70 -16.35 -35.73
N LEU A 40 2.14 -15.95 -36.93
CA LEU A 40 1.37 -15.06 -37.79
C LEU A 40 0.51 -15.92 -38.71
N VAL A 41 -0.81 -15.81 -38.56
CA VAL A 41 -1.77 -16.51 -39.41
C VAL A 41 -2.34 -15.49 -40.39
N VAL A 42 -2.06 -15.73 -41.68
CA VAL A 42 -2.60 -14.94 -42.79
C VAL A 42 -3.62 -15.81 -43.52
N LYS A 43 -4.91 -15.50 -43.36
CA LYS A 43 -5.99 -16.15 -44.11
C LYS A 43 -6.51 -15.17 -45.17
N GLY A 44 -6.18 -15.42 -46.43
CA GLY A 44 -6.63 -14.60 -47.56
C GLY A 44 -5.98 -13.20 -47.61
N LYS A 45 -6.66 -12.24 -48.28
CA LYS A 45 -6.15 -10.87 -48.49
C LYS A 45 -6.39 -9.90 -47.31
N MET A 46 -7.35 -10.17 -46.42
CA MET A 46 -7.82 -9.19 -45.43
C MET A 46 -7.71 -9.63 -43.95
N GLU A 47 -7.73 -10.92 -43.63
CA GLU A 47 -7.63 -11.38 -42.24
C GLU A 47 -6.20 -11.77 -41.88
N ARG A 48 -5.51 -10.85 -41.20
CA ARG A 48 -4.18 -11.09 -40.65
C ARG A 48 -4.29 -11.00 -39.12
N HIS A 49 -4.05 -12.12 -38.44
CA HIS A 49 -4.08 -12.17 -36.97
C HIS A 49 -2.77 -12.77 -36.45
N ARG A 50 -2.37 -12.35 -35.26
CA ARG A 50 -1.30 -13.00 -34.50
C ARG A 50 -1.91 -13.94 -33.50
N HIS A 51 -1.48 -15.20 -33.54
CA HIS A 51 -1.82 -16.19 -32.55
C HIS A 51 -0.65 -16.32 -31.58
N TYR A 52 -0.89 -15.98 -30.32
CA TYR A 52 0.04 -16.19 -29.23
C TYR A 52 -0.37 -17.46 -28.49
N ARG A 53 0.47 -18.49 -28.59
CA ARG A 53 0.35 -19.70 -27.80
C ARG A 53 1.23 -19.56 -26.56
N VAL A 54 0.60 -19.42 -25.41
CA VAL A 54 1.26 -19.25 -24.11
C VAL A 54 1.11 -20.54 -23.32
N HIS A 55 2.20 -21.26 -23.13
CA HIS A 55 2.26 -22.52 -22.39
C HIS A 55 2.89 -22.29 -21.01
N PHE A 56 2.16 -22.61 -19.95
CA PHE A 56 2.59 -22.52 -18.57
C PHE A 56 2.92 -23.91 -18.05
N GLN A 57 4.15 -24.09 -17.56
CA GLN A 57 4.56 -25.27 -16.82
C GLN A 57 4.62 -24.94 -15.33
N PHE A 58 3.92 -25.72 -14.52
CA PHE A 58 3.91 -25.60 -13.07
C PHE A 58 4.89 -26.58 -12.44
N LEU A 59 5.40 -26.22 -11.27
CA LEU A 59 6.22 -27.10 -10.46
C LEU A 59 5.42 -28.35 -10.04
N PRO A 60 6.08 -29.51 -9.89
CA PRO A 60 5.41 -30.71 -9.39
C PRO A 60 5.03 -30.53 -7.91
N ARG A 61 3.90 -31.10 -7.50
CA ARG A 61 3.37 -30.96 -6.12
C ARG A 61 4.37 -31.30 -5.02
N LYS A 62 5.33 -32.20 -5.29
CA LYS A 62 6.38 -32.58 -4.33
C LYS A 62 7.28 -31.39 -3.93
N ALA A 63 7.49 -30.43 -4.83
CA ALA A 63 8.41 -29.31 -4.61
C ALA A 63 7.87 -28.29 -3.60
N TYR A 64 6.56 -28.01 -3.59
CA TYR A 64 5.98 -26.93 -2.78
C TYR A 64 5.01 -27.37 -1.68
N ARG A 65 4.75 -28.69 -1.53
CA ARG A 65 3.81 -29.21 -0.51
C ARG A 65 4.13 -28.78 0.93
N GLY A 66 5.40 -28.53 1.25
CA GLY A 66 5.85 -28.14 2.58
C GLY A 66 5.84 -26.63 2.83
N THR A 67 5.75 -25.81 1.79
CA THR A 67 5.94 -24.35 1.85
C THR A 67 4.69 -23.57 1.49
N LEU A 68 3.85 -24.08 0.57
CA LEU A 68 2.67 -23.38 0.04
C LEU A 68 1.38 -24.19 0.28
N CYS A 69 0.31 -23.50 0.67
CA CYS A 69 -1.01 -24.10 0.90
C CYS A 69 -1.86 -24.17 -0.39
N THR A 70 -1.29 -24.68 -1.48
CA THR A 70 -1.97 -24.81 -2.79
C THR A 70 -2.01 -26.24 -3.29
N THR A 71 -3.03 -26.55 -4.09
CA THR A 71 -3.19 -27.82 -4.81
C THR A 71 -3.16 -27.56 -6.32
N PRO A 72 -2.69 -28.52 -7.14
CA PRO A 72 -2.70 -28.40 -8.61
C PRO A 72 -4.08 -28.00 -9.16
N GLN A 73 -5.14 -28.66 -8.69
CA GLN A 73 -6.54 -28.32 -9.01
C GLN A 73 -6.88 -26.85 -8.76
N ARG A 74 -6.45 -26.29 -7.61
CA ARG A 74 -6.73 -24.90 -7.26
C ARG A 74 -5.97 -23.92 -8.15
N ILE A 75 -4.74 -24.28 -8.54
CA ILE A 75 -3.93 -23.49 -9.47
C ILE A 75 -4.60 -23.46 -10.84
N LEU A 76 -5.01 -24.62 -11.38
CA LEU A 76 -5.71 -24.67 -12.66
C LEU A 76 -7.02 -23.89 -12.63
N ARG A 77 -7.83 -24.05 -11.58
CA ARG A 77 -9.09 -23.29 -11.45
C ARG A 77 -8.84 -21.78 -11.43
N TYR A 78 -7.83 -21.31 -10.70
CA TYR A 78 -7.46 -19.90 -10.71
C TYR A 78 -6.98 -19.44 -12.09
N MET A 79 -6.22 -20.28 -12.78
CA MET A 79 -5.75 -20.00 -14.13
C MET A 79 -6.94 -19.82 -15.09
N GLU A 80 -7.94 -20.71 -15.03
CA GLU A 80 -9.16 -20.69 -15.85
C GLU A 80 -10.10 -19.52 -15.55
N GLU A 81 -10.42 -19.27 -14.28
CA GLU A 81 -11.43 -18.28 -13.88
C GLU A 81 -10.86 -16.86 -13.71
N GLY A 82 -9.65 -16.76 -13.14
CA GLY A 82 -9.09 -15.50 -12.64
C GLY A 82 -7.94 -14.95 -13.48
N PHE A 83 -6.92 -15.76 -13.75
CA PHE A 83 -5.69 -15.30 -14.38
C PHE A 83 -5.91 -14.90 -15.85
N VAL A 84 -6.71 -15.67 -16.60
CA VAL A 84 -7.04 -15.35 -18.00
C VAL A 84 -7.61 -13.94 -18.13
N ARG A 85 -8.57 -13.57 -17.26
CA ARG A 85 -9.17 -12.23 -17.28
C ARG A 85 -8.14 -11.15 -17.02
N ARG A 86 -7.33 -11.31 -15.96
CA ARG A 86 -6.25 -10.36 -15.62
C ARG A 86 -5.23 -10.20 -16.76
N LEU A 87 -4.81 -11.31 -17.35
CA LEU A 87 -3.86 -11.30 -18.45
C LEU A 87 -4.43 -10.56 -19.67
N LEU A 88 -5.69 -10.82 -20.04
CA LEU A 88 -6.33 -10.17 -21.17
C LEU A 88 -6.57 -8.68 -20.93
N ASP A 89 -6.95 -8.28 -19.71
CA ASP A 89 -7.08 -6.87 -19.32
C ASP A 89 -5.71 -6.15 -19.40
N ALA A 90 -4.64 -6.79 -18.96
CA ALA A 90 -3.28 -6.24 -19.06
C ALA A 90 -2.82 -6.09 -20.51
N VAL A 91 -3.12 -7.08 -21.37
CA VAL A 91 -2.87 -7.02 -22.81
C VAL A 91 -3.63 -5.86 -23.45
N LYS A 92 -4.92 -5.67 -23.10
CA LYS A 92 -5.74 -4.57 -23.60
C LYS A 92 -5.14 -3.20 -23.22
N LYS A 93 -4.77 -3.02 -21.94
CA LYS A 93 -4.12 -1.78 -21.46
C LYS A 93 -2.80 -1.49 -22.18
N LYS A 94 -1.95 -2.51 -22.37
CA LYS A 94 -0.67 -2.34 -23.10
C LYS A 94 -0.91 -2.02 -24.58
N LEU A 95 -1.95 -2.60 -25.19
CA LEU A 95 -2.34 -2.29 -26.58
C LEU A 95 -2.82 -0.84 -26.74
N GLU A 96 -3.64 -0.35 -25.80
CA GLU A 96 -4.10 1.04 -25.74
C GLU A 96 -2.91 2.01 -25.57
N HIS A 97 -1.99 1.71 -24.64
CA HIS A 97 -0.79 2.53 -24.42
C HIS A 97 0.12 2.58 -25.66
N ILE A 98 0.26 1.46 -26.37
CA ILE A 98 1.00 1.39 -27.63
C ILE A 98 0.33 2.26 -28.72
N SER A 99 -1.01 2.29 -28.76
CA SER A 99 -1.75 3.12 -29.72
C SER A 99 -1.65 4.62 -29.41
N SER A 100 -1.70 5.00 -28.13
CA SER A 100 -1.60 6.41 -27.69
C SER A 100 -0.19 6.98 -27.87
N THR A 101 0.84 6.19 -27.55
CA THR A 101 2.25 6.61 -27.71
C THR A 101 2.59 6.93 -29.18
N LYS A 102 1.97 6.22 -30.14
CA LYS A 102 2.16 6.49 -31.57
C LYS A 102 1.56 7.82 -32.01
N MET A 103 0.41 8.23 -31.45
CA MET A 103 -0.21 9.51 -31.79
C MET A 103 0.73 10.67 -31.45
N LEU A 104 1.33 10.65 -30.25
CA LEU A 104 2.24 11.70 -29.77
C LEU A 104 3.53 11.82 -30.61
N ASN A 105 4.08 10.69 -31.08
CA ASN A 105 5.27 10.71 -31.92
C ASN A 105 4.99 11.26 -33.32
N THR A 106 3.80 11.00 -33.89
CA THR A 106 3.42 11.59 -35.19
C THR A 106 3.12 13.09 -35.12
N THR A 107 2.72 13.62 -33.96
CA THR A 107 2.53 15.07 -33.77
C THR A 107 3.87 15.79 -33.66
N LYS A 108 4.84 15.23 -32.91
CA LYS A 108 6.21 15.79 -32.81
C LYS A 108 7.01 15.73 -34.12
N GLU A 109 6.71 14.77 -35.01
CA GLU A 109 7.34 14.72 -36.34
C GLU A 109 6.75 15.71 -37.34
N ARG A 110 5.52 16.20 -37.14
CA ARG A 110 4.91 17.21 -38.02
C ARG A 110 5.45 18.62 -37.79
N GLU A 111 5.91 18.95 -36.58
CA GLU A 111 6.51 20.25 -36.28
C GLU A 111 7.98 20.37 -36.74
N ARG A 112 8.66 19.25 -37.04
CA ARG A 112 10.06 19.25 -37.50
C ARG A 112 10.24 19.31 -39.01
N LYS A 113 9.16 19.26 -39.81
CA LYS A 113 9.23 19.27 -41.30
C LYS A 113 8.91 20.62 -41.96
N SER A 114 8.69 21.68 -41.18
CA SER A 114 8.42 23.03 -41.69
C SER A 114 9.56 24.03 -41.50
N ALA A 115 10.79 23.57 -41.21
CA ALA A 115 11.95 24.45 -41.08
C ALA A 115 13.24 23.78 -41.58
N SER A 116 13.38 23.65 -42.91
CA SER A 116 14.69 23.48 -43.52
C SER A 116 14.68 24.07 -44.94
N ASN A 117 15.13 25.32 -45.06
CA ASN A 117 15.83 25.93 -46.20
C ASN A 117 15.94 27.45 -45.98
N HIS A 118 17.02 27.94 -45.36
CA HIS A 118 17.90 28.95 -45.96
C HIS A 118 19.15 29.21 -45.11
N ASP A 119 20.27 29.35 -45.80
CA ASP A 119 21.65 29.53 -45.32
C ASP A 119 21.98 30.89 -44.68
N ASP A 120 23.01 30.81 -43.83
CA ASP A 120 24.18 31.70 -43.64
C ASP A 120 24.13 32.97 -42.74
N ALA A 121 25.20 33.03 -41.92
CA ALA A 121 25.88 34.15 -41.26
C ALA A 121 25.12 35.06 -40.26
N GLY A 122 25.66 35.14 -39.03
CA GLY A 122 25.50 36.31 -38.16
C GLY A 122 25.39 35.99 -36.67
N GLU A 123 26.28 36.56 -35.87
CA GLU A 123 26.27 36.60 -34.40
C GLU A 123 24.91 36.99 -33.81
N CYS A 124 24.57 36.44 -32.63
CA CYS A 124 24.31 37.21 -31.39
C CYS A 124 23.54 36.32 -30.40
N LEU A 125 24.17 36.01 -29.27
CA LEU A 125 23.53 35.46 -28.08
C LEU A 125 22.79 36.61 -27.38
N GLN A 126 21.46 36.52 -27.28
CA GLN A 126 20.70 37.34 -26.34
C GLN A 126 19.46 36.59 -25.86
N GLY A 127 19.60 35.98 -24.68
CA GLY A 127 18.49 35.64 -23.80
C GLY A 127 18.11 36.87 -22.98
N GLN A 128 16.83 37.20 -23.02
CA GLN A 128 16.17 38.29 -22.31
C GLN A 128 15.70 37.71 -20.96
N LEU A 129 16.42 38.04 -19.87
CA LEU A 129 16.05 39.00 -18.82
C LEU A 129 14.84 38.57 -17.98
N ASP A 130 15.12 37.95 -16.83
CA ASP A 130 14.35 38.18 -15.59
C ASP A 130 15.17 39.13 -14.71
N LEU A 131 14.48 40.18 -14.27
CA LEU A 131 14.95 41.31 -13.50
C LEU A 131 14.84 41.01 -12.02
N ASP A 132 15.98 40.97 -11.32
CA ASP A 132 16.05 41.23 -9.88
C ASP A 132 16.92 42.49 -9.67
N ASP A 133 16.27 43.55 -9.17
CA ASP A 133 16.78 44.88 -8.81
C ASP A 133 15.96 45.26 -7.56
N VAL A 134 16.42 45.76 -6.41
CA VAL A 134 17.54 46.59 -5.94
C VAL A 134 17.65 46.22 -4.44
N GLY A 135 18.78 46.01 -3.75
CA GLY A 135 19.99 46.82 -3.62
C GLY A 135 20.14 47.25 -2.16
N GLY A 136 21.38 47.24 -1.66
CA GLY A 136 21.71 47.58 -0.28
C GLY A 136 23.12 47.16 0.10
N GLU A 137 24.10 47.77 -0.57
CA GLU A 137 25.53 47.59 -0.35
C GLU A 137 25.96 48.13 1.03
N SER A 138 26.82 47.39 1.74
CA SER A 138 27.83 47.97 2.60
C SER A 138 29.14 47.24 2.39
N SER A 139 30.03 47.93 1.70
CA SER A 139 31.45 47.66 1.56
C SER A 139 32.16 47.68 2.92
N ASP A 140 33.02 46.69 3.17
CA ASP A 140 34.34 46.93 3.79
C ASP A 140 35.25 45.72 3.51
N GLU A 141 36.34 45.94 2.78
CA GLU A 141 37.42 44.95 2.66
C GLU A 141 38.42 45.17 3.79
N GLY A 142 38.59 44.15 4.62
CA GLY A 142 39.65 44.06 5.61
C GLY A 142 40.13 42.63 5.74
N GLU A 143 41.26 42.32 5.10
CA GLU A 143 42.01 41.09 5.33
C GLU A 143 42.40 40.97 6.81
N GLY A 144 41.94 39.90 7.47
CA GLY A 144 42.33 39.57 8.83
C GLY A 144 41.71 38.26 9.28
N GLU A 145 42.55 37.26 9.59
CA GLU A 145 42.18 35.96 10.15
C GLU A 145 41.21 36.09 11.34
N GLY A 146 39.91 35.88 11.09
CA GLY A 146 38.87 35.98 12.13
C GLY A 146 37.58 35.19 11.83
N ASP A 147 37.58 34.35 10.80
CA ASP A 147 36.33 33.89 10.17
C ASP A 147 35.62 32.73 10.91
N THR A 148 36.23 32.15 11.93
CA THR A 148 35.59 31.05 12.68
C THR A 148 34.65 31.51 13.78
N VAL A 149 34.73 32.78 14.21
CA VAL A 149 33.86 33.33 15.27
C VAL A 149 32.58 33.92 14.70
N ASP A 150 32.62 34.54 13.52
CA ASP A 150 31.45 35.15 12.87
C ASP A 150 30.53 34.10 12.23
N VAL A 151 31.09 33.06 11.59
CA VAL A 151 30.30 31.90 11.11
C VAL A 151 29.64 31.16 12.29
N LYS A 152 30.34 31.06 13.42
CA LYS A 152 29.82 30.42 14.64
C LYS A 152 28.84 31.32 15.38
N ALA A 153 28.95 32.65 15.28
CA ALA A 153 27.97 33.60 15.80
C ALA A 153 26.71 33.63 14.94
N ARG A 154 26.83 33.58 13.61
CA ARG A 154 25.70 33.41 12.67
C ARG A 154 25.03 32.05 12.86
N SER A 155 25.79 30.98 13.07
CA SER A 155 25.26 29.65 13.41
C SER A 155 24.57 29.63 14.77
N ARG A 156 25.10 30.33 15.79
CA ARG A 156 24.42 30.49 17.09
C ARG A 156 23.14 31.31 16.96
N HIS A 157 23.15 32.37 16.15
CA HIS A 157 21.97 33.21 15.96
C HIS A 157 20.91 32.53 15.08
N ALA A 158 21.33 31.66 14.16
CA ALA A 158 20.45 30.77 13.39
C ALA A 158 19.92 29.61 14.24
N GLN A 159 20.70 29.09 15.21
CA GLN A 159 20.23 28.13 16.21
C GLN A 159 19.18 28.73 17.18
N ASP A 160 19.14 30.06 17.33
CA ASP A 160 18.14 30.76 18.13
C ASP A 160 16.80 30.97 17.38
N GLN A 161 16.74 30.71 16.07
CA GLN A 161 15.52 30.83 15.26
C GLN A 161 15.11 29.48 14.67
N GLU A 162 14.14 28.88 15.36
CA GLU A 162 13.25 27.80 14.90
C GLU A 162 13.85 26.40 14.77
N TYR A 163 12.98 25.40 14.93
CA TYR A 163 13.30 23.99 14.67
C TYR A 163 13.74 23.86 13.21
N GLU A 164 14.70 22.98 12.92
CA GLU A 164 15.09 22.66 11.54
C GLU A 164 13.82 22.34 10.73
N GLU A 165 13.64 23.02 9.58
CA GLU A 165 12.52 22.73 8.69
C GLU A 165 12.58 21.24 8.30
N PRO A 166 11.45 20.50 8.39
CA PRO A 166 11.43 19.10 8.01
C PRO A 166 11.80 18.93 6.53
N GLU A 167 12.65 17.95 6.24
CA GLU A 167 13.00 17.55 4.87
C GLU A 167 11.72 17.20 4.08
N ASP A 168 11.68 17.53 2.78
CA ASP A 168 10.46 17.47 1.95
C ASP A 168 9.78 16.08 1.91
N GLU A 169 10.48 15.00 2.30
CA GLU A 169 9.90 13.64 2.41
C GLU A 169 8.81 13.52 3.50
N GLU A 170 8.83 14.35 4.54
CA GLU A 170 7.80 14.34 5.60
C GLU A 170 6.56 15.20 5.26
N ARG A 171 6.60 16.01 4.19
CA ARG A 171 5.49 16.88 3.78
C ARG A 171 4.41 16.16 2.95
N GLU A 172 4.70 15.02 2.35
CA GLU A 172 3.77 14.29 1.47
C GLU A 172 2.82 13.34 2.22
N ALA A 173 1.95 13.87 3.07
CA ALA A 173 0.63 13.31 3.39
C ALA A 173 -0.11 14.26 4.34
N PRO A 174 -0.89 15.23 3.84
CA PRO A 174 -2.33 14.98 3.76
C PRO A 174 -3.05 15.84 2.68
N SER A 175 -3.41 15.24 1.55
CA SER A 175 -4.52 15.74 0.73
C SER A 175 -4.99 14.64 -0.20
N ASP A 176 -5.97 13.86 0.25
CA ASP A 176 -6.96 13.18 -0.59
C ASP A 176 -8.07 12.62 0.33
N GLU A 177 -8.80 13.54 0.99
CA GLU A 177 -10.14 13.20 1.44
C GLU A 177 -11.10 13.46 0.28
N ALA A 178 -11.51 12.38 -0.38
CA ALA A 178 -12.51 12.41 -1.44
C ALA A 178 -13.89 12.78 -0.86
N GLU A 179 -14.47 13.83 -1.41
CA GLU A 179 -15.85 14.23 -1.21
C GLU A 179 -16.80 13.06 -1.50
N MET A 180 -17.62 12.71 -0.51
CA MET A 180 -18.71 11.75 -0.65
C MET A 180 -19.84 12.40 -1.47
N GLY A 181 -19.86 12.11 -2.76
CA GLY A 181 -20.98 12.42 -3.65
C GLY A 181 -22.17 11.49 -3.38
N GLU A 182 -23.30 12.08 -3.02
CA GLU A 182 -24.62 11.45 -3.13
C GLU A 182 -24.93 11.16 -4.60
N ASP A 183 -25.12 9.89 -4.96
CA ASP A 183 -25.94 9.55 -6.12
C ASP A 183 -26.85 8.36 -5.80
N GLY A 184 -28.15 8.60 -5.99
CA GLY A 184 -29.23 7.69 -5.71
C GLY A 184 -29.48 6.74 -6.88
N GLY A 185 -29.10 5.47 -6.71
CA GLY A 185 -29.39 4.39 -7.65
C GLY A 185 -30.33 3.33 -7.06
N MET A 186 -31.60 3.39 -7.46
CA MET A 186 -32.67 2.44 -7.18
C MET A 186 -32.29 0.97 -7.50
N PRO A 187 -32.60 -0.04 -6.66
CA PRO A 187 -32.50 -1.44 -7.06
C PRO A 187 -33.76 -1.87 -7.80
N SER A 188 -33.61 -2.31 -9.05
CA SER A 188 -34.66 -2.96 -9.83
C SER A 188 -34.98 -4.35 -9.26
N LYS A 189 -36.25 -4.54 -8.92
CA LYS A 189 -36.86 -5.83 -8.66
C LYS A 189 -36.82 -6.68 -9.92
N THR A 190 -36.32 -7.91 -9.84
CA THR A 190 -36.68 -8.98 -10.77
C THR A 190 -37.39 -10.07 -10.00
N SER A 191 -38.53 -10.45 -10.56
CA SER A 191 -39.57 -11.34 -10.09
C SER A 191 -39.11 -12.78 -9.89
N ASP A 192 -39.50 -13.33 -8.74
CA ASP A 192 -39.59 -14.76 -8.49
C ASP A 192 -40.55 -15.41 -9.48
N THR A 193 -40.09 -16.46 -10.15
CA THR A 193 -40.95 -17.45 -10.81
C THR A 193 -40.44 -18.80 -10.36
N GLU A 194 -41.20 -19.45 -9.48
CA GLU A 194 -40.99 -20.83 -9.12
C GLU A 194 -41.36 -21.72 -10.31
N GLU A 195 -40.39 -22.46 -10.83
CA GLU A 195 -40.65 -23.63 -11.66
C GLU A 195 -39.94 -24.85 -11.06
N ASP A 196 -40.78 -25.80 -10.69
CA ASP A 196 -40.53 -27.15 -10.19
C ASP A 196 -39.70 -27.97 -11.19
N PRO A 197 -38.63 -28.69 -10.78
CA PRO A 197 -38.07 -29.74 -11.61
C PRO A 197 -38.42 -31.11 -10.99
N SER A 198 -39.41 -31.73 -11.61
CA SER A 198 -39.61 -33.18 -11.62
C SER A 198 -38.28 -33.90 -11.82
N SER A 199 -38.04 -34.90 -10.96
CA SER A 199 -36.84 -35.73 -10.90
C SER A 199 -36.53 -36.43 -12.24
N PRO A 200 -35.31 -36.35 -12.77
CA PRO A 200 -34.84 -37.28 -13.80
C PRO A 200 -34.07 -38.45 -13.17
N ILE A 201 -34.47 -39.63 -13.60
CA ILE A 201 -33.93 -40.97 -13.37
C ILE A 201 -32.39 -41.01 -13.61
N PRO A 202 -31.60 -41.77 -12.83
CA PRO A 202 -30.15 -41.87 -13.02
C PRO A 202 -29.78 -42.56 -14.36
N PRO A 203 -28.79 -42.08 -15.12
CA PRO A 203 -28.27 -42.81 -16.27
C PRO A 203 -27.39 -43.99 -15.83
N PRO A 204 -27.21 -45.00 -16.70
CA PRO A 204 -26.41 -46.18 -16.39
C PRO A 204 -24.92 -45.84 -16.33
N GLU A 205 -24.17 -46.67 -15.60
CA GLU A 205 -22.72 -46.55 -15.39
C GLU A 205 -21.97 -46.44 -16.73
N GLU A 206 -21.51 -45.23 -17.06
CA GLU A 206 -20.65 -44.95 -18.21
C GLU A 206 -19.17 -44.93 -17.77
N ASP A 207 -18.30 -45.51 -18.60
CA ASP A 207 -16.86 -45.64 -18.39
C ASP A 207 -16.17 -44.31 -17.99
N LEU A 208 -15.24 -44.39 -17.03
CA LEU A 208 -14.51 -43.26 -16.43
C LEU A 208 -13.85 -42.31 -17.46
N ASP A 209 -13.47 -42.82 -18.63
CA ASP A 209 -12.82 -42.05 -19.70
C ASP A 209 -13.78 -41.11 -20.45
N VAL A 210 -15.05 -41.49 -20.61
CA VAL A 210 -16.06 -40.64 -21.30
C VAL A 210 -16.46 -39.46 -20.41
N VAL A 211 -16.56 -39.70 -19.11
CA VAL A 211 -16.86 -38.68 -18.09
C VAL A 211 -15.73 -37.63 -18.01
N GLN A 212 -14.47 -38.05 -18.01
CA GLN A 212 -13.31 -37.13 -18.02
C GLN A 212 -13.25 -36.30 -19.30
N THR A 213 -13.60 -36.88 -20.44
CA THR A 213 -13.61 -36.18 -21.73
C THR A 213 -14.71 -35.11 -21.78
N ARG A 214 -15.92 -35.43 -21.29
CA ARG A 214 -17.01 -34.45 -21.14
C ARG A 214 -16.63 -33.34 -20.16
N ALA A 215 -16.09 -33.66 -18.99
CA ALA A 215 -15.65 -32.67 -18.01
C ALA A 215 -14.55 -31.73 -18.56
N LYS A 216 -13.61 -32.26 -19.37
CA LYS A 216 -12.61 -31.46 -20.07
C LYS A 216 -13.27 -30.46 -21.03
N THR A 217 -14.22 -30.90 -21.85
CA THR A 217 -14.89 -30.02 -22.82
C THR A 217 -15.64 -28.87 -22.16
N VAL A 218 -16.29 -29.11 -21.01
CA VAL A 218 -16.99 -28.06 -20.25
C VAL A 218 -16.01 -26.99 -19.74
N ARG A 219 -14.89 -27.40 -19.15
CA ARG A 219 -13.86 -26.47 -18.64
C ARG A 219 -13.24 -25.65 -19.76
N VAL A 220 -12.90 -26.28 -20.88
CA VAL A 220 -12.37 -25.58 -22.05
C VAL A 220 -13.39 -24.56 -22.57
N ASN A 221 -14.65 -24.95 -22.74
CA ASN A 221 -15.69 -24.04 -23.21
C ASN A 221 -15.90 -22.84 -22.28
N SER A 222 -15.80 -23.04 -20.96
CA SER A 222 -15.88 -21.93 -19.98
C SER A 222 -14.77 -20.89 -20.18
N VAL A 223 -13.54 -21.33 -20.47
CA VAL A 223 -12.41 -20.42 -20.74
C VAL A 223 -12.56 -19.76 -22.11
N LEU A 224 -13.06 -20.48 -23.13
CA LEU A 224 -13.31 -19.90 -24.45
C LEU A 224 -14.38 -18.81 -24.42
N GLN A 225 -15.43 -19.00 -23.61
CA GLN A 225 -16.50 -18.02 -23.42
C GLN A 225 -16.06 -16.79 -22.61
N SER A 226 -14.91 -16.83 -21.93
CA SER A 226 -14.47 -15.73 -21.08
C SER A 226 -14.13 -14.46 -21.88
N HIS A 227 -13.57 -14.61 -23.09
CA HIS A 227 -13.18 -13.47 -23.92
C HIS A 227 -13.12 -13.81 -25.42
N PRO A 228 -13.54 -12.90 -26.32
CA PRO A 228 -13.49 -13.09 -27.79
C PRO A 228 -12.09 -13.34 -28.39
N TRP A 229 -11.03 -13.08 -27.63
CA TRP A 229 -9.65 -13.28 -28.07
C TRP A 229 -9.16 -14.70 -27.78
N MET A 230 -9.88 -15.50 -27.00
CA MET A 230 -9.48 -16.87 -26.72
C MET A 230 -9.91 -17.80 -27.87
N ILE A 231 -8.97 -18.54 -28.44
CA ILE A 231 -9.24 -19.51 -29.53
C ILE A 231 -9.27 -20.94 -29.00
N ALA A 232 -8.27 -21.29 -28.19
CA ALA A 232 -8.08 -22.63 -27.68
C ALA A 232 -7.50 -22.58 -26.28
N TYR A 233 -7.96 -23.51 -25.45
CA TYR A 233 -7.41 -23.78 -24.13
C TYR A 233 -7.17 -25.28 -24.00
N ASP A 234 -5.99 -25.66 -23.54
CA ASP A 234 -5.65 -27.05 -23.24
C ASP A 234 -4.91 -27.14 -21.92
N PHE A 235 -5.12 -28.24 -21.19
CA PHE A 235 -4.53 -28.45 -19.87
C PHE A 235 -4.29 -29.93 -19.62
N ASP A 236 -3.37 -30.21 -18.69
CA ASP A 236 -3.06 -31.58 -18.28
C ASP A 236 -4.18 -32.17 -17.40
N VAL A 237 -4.87 -33.19 -17.90
CA VAL A 237 -5.92 -33.91 -17.15
C VAL A 237 -5.33 -34.90 -16.13
N LYS A 238 -4.12 -35.42 -16.38
CA LYS A 238 -3.56 -36.52 -15.58
C LYS A 238 -2.77 -36.02 -14.39
N LYS A 239 -1.87 -35.05 -14.60
CA LYS A 239 -1.01 -34.51 -13.54
C LYS A 239 -1.32 -33.07 -13.15
N GLU A 240 -2.10 -32.36 -13.98
CA GLU A 240 -2.43 -30.95 -13.76
C GLU A 240 -1.18 -30.04 -13.65
N GLU A 241 -0.10 -30.41 -14.35
CA GLU A 241 1.21 -29.76 -14.27
C GLU A 241 1.42 -28.68 -15.32
N TRP A 242 0.53 -28.53 -16.30
CA TRP A 242 0.63 -27.49 -17.32
C TRP A 242 -0.72 -27.05 -17.86
N CYS A 243 -0.77 -25.82 -18.39
CA CYS A 243 -1.90 -25.29 -19.15
C CYS A 243 -1.42 -24.41 -20.31
N THR A 244 -2.20 -24.35 -21.39
CA THR A 244 -1.86 -23.62 -22.61
C THR A 244 -3.03 -22.75 -23.06
N TYR A 245 -2.80 -21.45 -23.19
CA TYR A 245 -3.73 -20.52 -23.84
C TYR A 245 -3.32 -20.26 -25.28
N THR A 246 -4.29 -20.14 -26.17
CA THR A 246 -4.10 -19.63 -27.53
C THR A 246 -4.94 -18.38 -27.70
N ILE A 247 -4.27 -17.23 -27.77
CA ILE A 247 -4.90 -15.91 -27.83
C ILE A 247 -4.72 -15.33 -29.24
N ARG A 248 -5.83 -14.90 -29.84
CA ARG A 248 -5.88 -14.14 -31.09
C ARG A 248 -5.78 -12.66 -30.79
N LEU A 249 -4.77 -12.00 -31.35
CA LEU A 249 -4.68 -10.54 -31.36
C LEU A 249 -4.61 -10.03 -32.79
N ASP A 250 -5.30 -8.93 -33.04
CA ASP A 250 -5.23 -8.24 -34.32
C ASP A 250 -3.88 -7.53 -34.46
N LEU A 251 -3.42 -7.38 -35.71
CA LEU A 251 -2.17 -6.70 -36.02
C LEU A 251 -2.31 -5.19 -35.83
N VAL A 252 -2.19 -4.75 -34.59
CA VAL A 252 -1.89 -3.35 -34.29
C VAL A 252 -0.40 -3.15 -34.55
N GLY A 253 -0.04 -2.10 -35.30
CA GLY A 253 1.23 -1.98 -36.05
C GLY A 253 2.56 -1.94 -35.26
N SER A 254 2.65 -2.45 -34.04
CA SER A 254 3.91 -2.71 -33.32
C SER A 254 3.86 -4.05 -32.61
N LYS A 255 5.02 -4.65 -32.42
CA LYS A 255 5.14 -5.92 -31.71
C LYS A 255 4.78 -5.72 -30.23
N LEU A 256 3.87 -6.55 -29.72
CA LEU A 256 3.57 -6.63 -28.29
C LEU A 256 4.48 -7.68 -27.69
N ASP A 257 5.22 -7.32 -26.65
CA ASP A 257 6.05 -8.28 -25.94
C ASP A 257 5.23 -9.05 -24.89
N MET A 258 4.65 -10.17 -25.32
CA MET A 258 3.79 -10.98 -24.46
C MET A 258 4.53 -11.60 -23.29
N THR A 259 5.85 -11.84 -23.39
CA THR A 259 6.65 -12.40 -22.29
C THR A 259 6.70 -11.45 -21.10
N SER A 260 7.02 -10.17 -21.34
CA SER A 260 7.07 -9.17 -20.26
C SER A 260 5.71 -8.98 -19.58
N VAL A 261 4.62 -8.96 -20.36
CA VAL A 261 3.26 -8.82 -19.82
C VAL A 261 2.90 -10.02 -18.95
N VAL A 262 3.18 -11.24 -19.40
CA VAL A 262 2.89 -12.45 -18.62
C VAL A 262 3.74 -12.50 -17.35
N GLU A 263 5.01 -12.06 -17.41
CA GLU A 263 5.88 -12.02 -16.23
C GLU A 263 5.40 -11.00 -15.18
N GLU A 264 5.06 -9.78 -15.59
CA GLU A 264 4.50 -8.74 -14.72
C GLU A 264 3.20 -9.22 -14.05
N GLU A 265 2.30 -9.82 -14.81
CA GLU A 265 1.02 -10.30 -14.30
C GLU A 265 1.16 -11.55 -13.44
N ALA A 266 2.11 -12.45 -13.73
CA ALA A 266 2.39 -13.62 -12.90
C ALA A 266 2.93 -13.22 -11.51
N LYS A 267 3.71 -12.12 -11.41
CA LYS A 267 4.21 -11.58 -10.14
C LYS A 267 3.10 -10.95 -9.29
N LYS A 268 2.08 -10.35 -9.94
CA LYS A 268 0.93 -9.72 -9.27
C LYS A 268 -0.19 -10.71 -8.93
N ALA A 269 -0.30 -11.81 -9.66
CA ALA A 269 -1.35 -12.80 -9.47
C ALA A 269 -1.20 -13.53 -8.13
N VAL A 270 -2.25 -13.46 -7.31
CA VAL A 270 -2.32 -14.08 -5.98
C VAL A 270 -3.28 -15.25 -6.03
N LEU A 271 -2.78 -16.47 -5.83
CA LEU A 271 -3.55 -17.72 -5.83
C LEU A 271 -4.34 -17.90 -4.54
N HIS A 272 -3.72 -17.55 -3.42
CA HIS A 272 -4.29 -17.63 -2.10
C HIS A 272 -3.70 -16.52 -1.24
N ALA A 273 -4.53 -15.77 -0.54
CA ALA A 273 -4.10 -14.85 0.48
C ALA A 273 -5.13 -14.80 1.59
N VAL A 274 -4.63 -14.60 2.80
CA VAL A 274 -5.42 -14.09 3.90
C VAL A 274 -5.45 -12.56 3.77
N PRO A 275 -6.60 -11.89 3.93
CA PRO A 275 -6.67 -10.44 3.86
C PRO A 275 -5.65 -9.79 4.81
N ASN A 276 -4.93 -8.79 4.32
CA ASN A 276 -3.95 -8.00 5.06
C ASN A 276 -2.76 -8.79 5.65
N ILE A 277 -2.50 -10.03 5.22
CA ILE A 277 -1.29 -10.78 5.58
C ILE A 277 -0.59 -11.27 4.32
N THR A 278 0.69 -10.91 4.16
CA THR A 278 1.50 -11.32 3.01
C THR A 278 2.27 -12.60 3.30
N ARG A 279 3.01 -12.65 4.41
CA ARG A 279 3.92 -13.76 4.74
C ARG A 279 3.93 -14.04 6.22
N ALA A 280 4.23 -15.28 6.58
CA ALA A 280 4.45 -15.69 7.96
C ALA A 280 5.76 -16.49 8.08
N PHE A 281 6.52 -16.26 9.15
CA PHE A 281 7.79 -16.91 9.41
C PHE A 281 7.92 -17.30 10.88
N MET A 282 8.62 -18.40 11.15
CA MET A 282 8.85 -18.86 12.53
C MET A 282 10.14 -18.23 13.05
N VAL A 283 10.05 -17.59 14.21
CA VAL A 283 11.17 -16.94 14.89
C VAL A 283 11.32 -17.55 16.29
N LYS A 284 12.55 -17.53 16.82
CA LYS A 284 12.79 -17.92 18.21
C LYS A 284 12.24 -16.83 19.12
N ASP A 285 11.42 -17.22 20.09
CA ASP A 285 10.90 -16.29 21.09
C ASP A 285 11.96 -16.07 22.17
N ILE A 286 12.49 -14.86 22.25
CA ILE A 286 13.52 -14.46 23.23
C ILE A 286 12.88 -14.20 24.61
N LYS A 287 11.59 -13.84 24.64
CA LYS A 287 10.85 -13.47 25.86
C LYS A 287 9.85 -14.57 26.24
N ASP A 288 10.28 -15.81 26.13
CA ASP A 288 9.35 -16.91 26.23
C ASP A 288 8.97 -17.23 27.69
N THR A 289 7.71 -16.99 28.02
CA THR A 289 7.07 -17.39 29.28
C THR A 289 6.33 -18.73 29.14
N SER A 290 6.13 -19.21 27.91
CA SER A 290 5.26 -20.35 27.59
C SER A 290 6.02 -21.68 27.47
N GLY A 291 7.36 -21.65 27.39
CA GLY A 291 8.22 -22.84 27.33
C GLY A 291 8.35 -23.48 25.94
N CYS A 292 7.89 -22.82 24.87
CA CYS A 292 7.91 -23.31 23.49
C CYS A 292 9.11 -22.80 22.67
N GLY A 293 9.78 -21.74 23.12
CA GLY A 293 10.94 -21.06 22.53
C GLY A 293 10.73 -20.50 21.12
N LYS A 294 9.49 -20.50 20.60
CA LYS A 294 9.16 -20.20 19.21
C LYS A 294 7.88 -19.37 19.11
N MET A 295 7.88 -18.44 18.16
CA MET A 295 6.79 -17.52 17.85
C MET A 295 6.60 -17.43 16.34
N LEU A 296 5.38 -17.18 15.88
CA LEU A 296 5.11 -16.89 14.48
C LEU A 296 5.06 -15.38 14.28
N GLN A 297 5.87 -14.86 13.38
CA GLN A 297 5.81 -13.45 12.98
C GLN A 297 5.17 -13.34 11.60
N THR A 298 4.28 -12.36 11.44
CA THR A 298 3.59 -12.09 10.18
C THR A 298 3.96 -10.73 9.63
N GLU A 299 4.14 -10.67 8.32
CA GLU A 299 4.11 -9.43 7.55
C GLU A 299 2.64 -9.09 7.27
N GLY A 300 2.19 -7.94 7.79
CA GLY A 300 0.79 -7.53 7.75
C GLY A 300 0.01 -7.89 9.02
N VAL A 301 -1.19 -7.33 9.11
CA VAL A 301 -2.02 -7.29 10.33
C VAL A 301 -3.45 -7.71 10.03
N ASN A 302 -3.92 -8.76 10.70
CA ASN A 302 -5.32 -9.16 10.69
C ASN A 302 -5.68 -9.94 11.97
N PHE A 303 -6.06 -9.22 13.03
CA PHE A 303 -6.44 -9.83 14.31
C PHE A 303 -7.65 -10.76 14.18
N VAL A 304 -8.67 -10.36 13.41
CA VAL A 304 -9.93 -11.09 13.27
C VAL A 304 -9.71 -12.49 12.69
N GLU A 305 -8.87 -12.62 11.66
CA GLU A 305 -8.53 -13.93 11.11
C GLU A 305 -7.69 -14.74 12.09
N MET A 306 -6.76 -14.10 12.81
CA MET A 306 -5.91 -14.80 13.78
C MET A 306 -6.71 -15.37 14.95
N PHE A 307 -7.78 -14.70 15.40
CA PHE A 307 -8.64 -15.17 16.49
C PHE A 307 -9.28 -16.55 16.23
N LYS A 308 -9.42 -16.96 14.97
CA LYS A 308 -9.90 -18.30 14.60
C LYS A 308 -8.94 -19.43 14.99
N TYR A 309 -7.70 -19.12 15.33
CA TYR A 309 -6.64 -20.08 15.63
C TYR A 309 -6.26 -20.10 17.13
N ASN A 310 -7.24 -19.89 18.01
CA ASN A 310 -7.09 -19.88 19.49
C ASN A 310 -6.54 -21.19 20.08
N ASP A 311 -6.65 -22.31 19.37
CA ASP A 311 -6.10 -23.60 19.78
C ASP A 311 -4.57 -23.69 19.63
N ILE A 312 -3.95 -22.77 18.89
CA ILE A 312 -2.52 -22.79 18.52
C ILE A 312 -1.82 -21.53 19.01
N VAL A 313 -2.43 -20.37 18.81
CA VAL A 313 -1.88 -19.05 19.12
C VAL A 313 -2.43 -18.56 20.46
N ASP A 314 -1.55 -18.06 21.32
CA ASP A 314 -1.94 -17.43 22.58
C ASP A 314 -2.48 -16.03 22.34
N MET A 315 -3.82 -15.93 22.29
CA MET A 315 -4.55 -14.69 22.03
C MET A 315 -4.24 -13.58 23.03
N ARG A 316 -3.83 -13.92 24.25
CA ARG A 316 -3.54 -12.94 25.31
C ARG A 316 -2.23 -12.20 25.10
N ARG A 317 -1.33 -12.75 24.30
CA ARG A 317 0.01 -12.21 24.06
C ARG A 317 0.20 -11.69 22.63
N ILE A 318 -0.83 -11.73 21.79
CA ILE A 318 -0.74 -11.23 20.42
C ILE A 318 -0.33 -9.75 20.42
N TYR A 319 0.62 -9.42 19.57
CA TYR A 319 1.14 -8.06 19.45
C TYR A 319 1.27 -7.63 17.99
N SER A 320 1.20 -6.32 17.74
CA SER A 320 1.41 -5.71 16.42
C SER A 320 2.10 -4.36 16.60
N ASN A 321 2.78 -3.91 15.56
CA ASN A 321 3.35 -2.57 15.48
C ASN A 321 2.36 -1.55 14.89
N ASP A 322 1.23 -1.99 14.33
CA ASP A 322 0.17 -1.12 13.83
C ASP A 322 -0.75 -0.68 14.98
N ILE A 323 -0.56 0.58 15.42
CA ILE A 323 -1.31 1.19 16.53
C ILE A 323 -2.80 1.36 16.19
N HIS A 324 -3.13 1.72 14.95
CA HIS A 324 -4.54 1.88 14.53
C HIS A 324 -5.27 0.53 14.55
N ALA A 325 -4.64 -0.52 14.03
CA ALA A 325 -5.23 -1.86 14.06
C ALA A 325 -5.43 -2.35 15.51
N ILE A 326 -4.52 -2.04 16.42
CA ILE A 326 -4.67 -2.34 17.86
C ILE A 326 -5.83 -1.53 18.46
N ALA A 327 -5.89 -0.22 18.24
CA ALA A 327 -6.94 0.64 18.76
C ALA A 327 -8.34 0.15 18.35
N ASN A 328 -8.49 -0.23 17.08
CA ASN A 328 -9.76 -0.69 16.50
C ASN A 328 -10.20 -2.09 16.99
N THR A 329 -9.26 -2.94 17.42
CA THR A 329 -9.56 -4.36 17.76
C THR A 329 -9.45 -4.69 19.23
N LEU A 330 -8.41 -4.17 19.91
CA LEU A 330 -8.10 -4.42 21.31
C LEU A 330 -8.45 -3.22 22.22
N GLY A 331 -8.69 -2.04 21.63
CA GLY A 331 -9.10 -0.83 22.35
C GLY A 331 -7.97 0.18 22.57
N ILE A 332 -8.35 1.38 23.02
CA ILE A 332 -7.44 2.53 23.08
C ILE A 332 -6.33 2.37 24.14
N GLU A 333 -6.59 1.74 25.28
CA GLU A 333 -5.55 1.50 26.31
C GLU A 333 -4.48 0.51 25.82
N ALA A 334 -4.87 -0.47 24.99
CA ALA A 334 -3.91 -1.37 24.36
C ALA A 334 -3.03 -0.60 23.35
N ALA A 335 -3.65 0.30 22.58
CA ALA A 335 -2.95 1.17 21.63
C ALA A 335 -1.98 2.12 22.36
N ARG A 336 -2.40 2.73 23.47
CA ARG A 336 -1.56 3.56 24.33
C ARG A 336 -0.29 2.81 24.79
N MET A 337 -0.44 1.60 25.30
CA MET A 337 0.71 0.78 25.70
C MET A 337 1.57 0.35 24.50
N ALA A 338 0.96 0.14 23.33
CA ALA A 338 1.69 -0.16 22.10
C ALA A 338 2.56 1.03 21.66
N ILE A 339 2.06 2.27 21.73
CA ILE A 339 2.84 3.49 21.46
C ILE A 339 4.09 3.55 22.34
N VAL A 340 3.91 3.38 23.66
CA VAL A 340 5.03 3.40 24.62
C VAL A 340 6.07 2.35 24.26
N ARG A 341 5.63 1.13 23.91
CA ARG A 341 6.53 0.03 23.53
C ARG A 341 7.25 0.29 22.20
N GLU A 342 6.56 0.75 21.17
CA GLU A 342 7.16 1.02 19.86
C GLU A 342 8.18 2.16 19.94
N VAL A 343 7.84 3.27 20.61
CA VAL A 343 8.77 4.39 20.79
C VAL A 343 9.99 3.97 21.63
N ALA A 344 9.78 3.20 22.70
CA ALA A 344 10.89 2.65 23.47
C ALA A 344 11.80 1.72 22.63
N ASN A 345 11.22 0.89 21.76
CA ASN A 345 11.98 0.00 20.88
C ASN A 345 12.86 0.78 19.90
N VAL A 346 12.38 1.90 19.35
CA VAL A 346 13.17 2.76 18.45
C VAL A 346 14.41 3.28 19.16
N PHE A 347 14.27 3.86 20.36
CA PHE A 347 15.42 4.38 21.12
C PHE A 347 16.36 3.28 21.62
N ALA A 348 15.82 2.11 21.98
CA ALA A 348 16.61 0.98 22.48
C ALA A 348 17.62 0.45 21.44
N VAL A 349 17.30 0.51 20.15
CA VAL A 349 18.23 0.10 19.07
C VAL A 349 19.49 0.97 19.03
N TYR A 350 19.38 2.24 19.41
CA TYR A 350 20.50 3.18 19.48
C TYR A 350 21.18 3.22 20.85
N GLY A 351 20.73 2.41 21.82
CA GLY A 351 21.24 2.43 23.19
C GLY A 351 20.86 3.68 23.99
N ILE A 352 19.81 4.38 23.57
CA ILE A 352 19.31 5.57 24.26
C ILE A 352 18.27 5.13 25.28
N GLU A 353 18.54 5.37 26.56
CA GLU A 353 17.59 5.10 27.63
C GLU A 353 16.71 6.34 27.87
N VAL A 354 15.40 6.19 27.66
CA VAL A 354 14.40 7.23 27.93
C VAL A 354 13.56 6.83 29.13
N ASP A 355 13.35 7.74 30.08
CA ASP A 355 12.47 7.48 31.23
C ASP A 355 11.04 7.16 30.73
N PRO A 356 10.45 6.03 31.14
CA PRO A 356 9.08 5.65 30.77
C PRO A 356 8.02 6.72 31.06
N ARG A 357 8.25 7.61 32.04
CA ARG A 357 7.33 8.71 32.37
C ARG A 357 7.12 9.68 31.21
N HIS A 358 8.17 9.94 30.42
CA HIS A 358 8.05 10.78 29.23
C HIS A 358 7.21 10.10 28.16
N LEU A 359 7.46 8.82 27.93
CA LEU A 359 6.73 8.04 26.92
C LEU A 359 5.25 7.87 27.29
N LEU A 360 4.96 7.66 28.58
CA LEU A 360 3.59 7.58 29.08
C LEU A 360 2.83 8.89 28.87
N LEU A 361 3.45 10.03 29.18
CA LEU A 361 2.83 11.34 28.98
C LEU A 361 2.52 11.60 27.49
N VAL A 362 3.45 11.25 26.61
CA VAL A 362 3.24 11.39 25.16
C VAL A 362 2.11 10.46 24.68
N ALA A 363 2.12 9.19 25.08
CA ALA A 363 1.08 8.24 24.71
C ALA A 363 -0.31 8.65 25.25
N ASP A 364 -0.38 9.19 26.48
CA ASP A 364 -1.59 9.76 27.07
C ASP A 364 -2.11 10.93 26.24
N TYR A 365 -1.21 11.84 25.84
CA TYR A 365 -1.58 12.98 25.00
C TYR A 365 -2.03 12.55 23.60
N MET A 366 -1.46 11.49 23.03
CA MET A 366 -1.89 10.97 21.72
C MET A 366 -3.22 10.21 21.77
N THR A 367 -3.68 9.79 22.95
CA THR A 367 -4.87 8.92 23.11
C THR A 367 -5.98 9.51 24.00
N PHE A 368 -5.84 10.78 24.40
CA PHE A 368 -6.69 11.41 25.42
C PHE A 368 -8.19 11.46 25.09
N ASP A 369 -8.54 11.48 23.80
CA ASP A 369 -9.92 11.59 23.33
C ASP A 369 -10.56 10.23 23.02
N GLY A 370 -9.83 9.13 23.28
CA GLY A 370 -10.26 7.77 22.94
C GLY A 370 -9.92 7.34 21.52
N SER A 371 -9.23 8.18 20.73
CA SER A 371 -8.72 7.86 19.41
C SER A 371 -7.20 8.06 19.34
N TYR A 372 -6.54 7.50 18.33
CA TYR A 372 -5.11 7.76 18.12
C TYR A 372 -4.93 9.03 17.30
N ARG A 373 -4.25 10.03 17.89
CA ARG A 373 -3.91 11.30 17.24
C ARG A 373 -2.40 11.48 17.16
N ALA A 374 -1.93 11.78 15.96
CA ALA A 374 -0.55 12.18 15.73
C ALA A 374 -0.30 13.62 16.23
N CYS A 375 0.96 14.02 16.40
CA CYS A 375 1.32 15.40 16.72
C CYS A 375 1.49 16.24 15.45
N ASN A 376 0.42 16.41 14.66
CA ASN A 376 0.43 17.14 13.39
C ASN A 376 -0.67 18.22 13.31
N ARG A 377 -0.77 18.92 12.16
CA ARG A 377 -1.79 19.96 11.93
C ARG A 377 -3.20 19.53 12.27
N ILE A 378 -3.59 18.36 11.78
CA ILE A 378 -4.95 17.82 11.86
C ILE A 378 -5.33 17.60 13.33
N ALA A 379 -4.38 17.11 14.15
CA ALA A 379 -4.61 16.98 15.58
C ALA A 379 -4.69 18.35 16.29
N MET A 380 -3.88 19.32 15.85
CA MET A 380 -3.89 20.69 16.37
C MET A 380 -5.18 21.47 16.06
N GLU A 381 -5.89 21.13 14.99
CA GLU A 381 -7.21 21.72 14.64
C GLU A 381 -8.26 21.53 15.75
N ASN A 382 -8.12 20.49 16.56
CA ASN A 382 -9.03 20.20 17.66
C ASN A 382 -8.62 20.85 19.00
N ASN A 383 -7.58 21.69 19.02
CA ASN A 383 -7.16 22.41 20.22
C ASN A 383 -8.13 23.57 20.54
N ALA A 384 -8.34 23.84 21.83
CA ALA A 384 -9.30 24.84 22.29
C ALA A 384 -8.82 26.30 22.12
N SER A 385 -7.52 26.54 21.94
CA SER A 385 -6.96 27.90 21.83
C SER A 385 -6.68 28.26 20.37
N PRO A 386 -7.49 29.14 19.74
CA PRO A 386 -7.26 29.55 18.36
C PRO A 386 -5.94 30.29 18.18
N LEU A 387 -5.47 31.04 19.19
CA LEU A 387 -4.15 31.69 19.12
C LEU A 387 -3.02 30.65 19.13
N GLN A 388 -3.17 29.56 19.89
CA GLN A 388 -2.18 28.47 19.86
C GLN A 388 -2.14 27.77 18.48
N GLN A 389 -3.29 27.61 17.83
CA GLN A 389 -3.37 27.06 16.47
C GLN A 389 -2.67 27.98 15.46
N MET A 390 -2.95 29.28 15.53
CA MET A 390 -2.33 30.29 14.67
C MET A 390 -0.81 30.37 14.79
N THR A 391 -0.27 30.13 15.99
CA THR A 391 1.19 30.11 16.26
C THR A 391 1.87 28.80 15.87
N PHE A 392 1.12 27.75 15.52
CA PHE A 392 1.70 26.49 15.09
C PHE A 392 2.02 26.54 13.59
N GLU A 393 1.01 26.63 12.73
CA GLU A 393 1.18 26.80 11.28
C GLU A 393 -0.12 27.26 10.61
N THR A 394 -0.07 27.66 9.34
CA THR A 394 -1.25 28.09 8.54
C THR A 394 -2.12 29.15 9.22
N THR A 395 -1.49 30.18 9.78
CA THR A 395 -2.09 31.25 10.59
C THR A 395 -3.38 31.83 10.00
N MET A 396 -3.38 32.17 8.71
CA MET A 396 -4.55 32.79 8.06
C MET A 396 -5.76 31.86 7.96
N ASN A 397 -5.54 30.55 7.80
CA ASN A 397 -6.62 29.57 7.72
C ASN A 397 -7.31 29.43 9.08
N PHE A 398 -6.53 29.28 10.15
CA PHE A 398 -7.06 29.23 11.52
C PHE A 398 -7.75 30.54 11.92
N LEU A 399 -7.19 31.69 11.52
CA LEU A 399 -7.81 32.99 11.76
C LEU A 399 -9.16 33.13 11.05
N LYS A 400 -9.23 32.73 9.78
CA LYS A 400 -10.49 32.72 9.03
C LYS A 400 -11.51 31.79 9.68
N SER A 401 -11.12 30.57 10.05
CA SER A 401 -12.02 29.60 10.71
C SER A 401 -12.54 30.12 12.06
N ALA A 402 -11.66 30.65 12.89
CA ALA A 402 -12.00 31.19 14.20
C ALA A 402 -12.91 32.42 14.13
N THR A 403 -12.68 33.32 13.17
CA THR A 403 -13.51 34.51 12.95
C THR A 403 -14.89 34.18 12.41
N LEU A 404 -14.98 33.24 11.46
CA LEU A 404 -16.26 32.74 10.94
C LEU A 404 -17.08 32.01 12.01
N SER A 405 -16.41 31.24 12.87
CA SER A 405 -17.06 30.47 13.94
C SER A 405 -17.33 31.29 15.21
N GLY A 406 -16.79 32.52 15.30
CA GLY A 406 -16.93 33.38 16.49
C GLY A 406 -16.26 32.82 17.75
N VAL A 407 -15.20 32.02 17.61
CA VAL A 407 -14.53 31.35 18.74
C VAL A 407 -13.72 32.36 19.56
N GLN A 408 -13.89 32.32 20.90
CA GLN A 408 -13.14 33.16 21.83
C GLN A 408 -11.99 32.38 22.48
N ASP A 409 -10.79 32.96 22.50
CA ASP A 409 -9.66 32.37 23.22
C ASP A 409 -9.76 32.66 24.73
N GLN A 410 -9.67 31.61 25.55
CA GLN A 410 -9.74 31.71 27.01
C GLN A 410 -8.40 32.12 27.66
N LEU A 411 -7.34 32.29 26.87
CA LEU A 411 -6.00 32.68 27.33
C LEU A 411 -5.45 31.72 28.38
N LYS A 412 -5.68 30.42 28.18
CA LYS A 412 -5.20 29.35 29.06
C LYS A 412 -3.90 28.73 28.54
N SER A 413 -3.72 28.67 27.22
CA SER A 413 -2.51 28.11 26.63
C SER A 413 -1.31 29.03 26.87
N PRO A 414 -0.08 28.48 27.00
CA PRO A 414 1.13 29.29 27.07
C PRO A 414 1.28 30.22 25.87
N SER A 415 1.06 29.73 24.64
CA SER A 415 1.19 30.51 23.41
C SER A 415 0.23 31.71 23.37
N SER A 416 -1.05 31.51 23.69
CA SER A 416 -2.04 32.61 23.70
C SER A 416 -1.69 33.72 24.71
N ARG A 417 -1.13 33.34 25.87
CA ARG A 417 -0.71 34.30 26.89
C ARG A 417 0.52 35.09 26.45
N LEU A 418 1.49 34.44 25.82
CA LEU A 418 2.68 35.09 25.29
C LEU A 418 2.33 36.12 24.21
N VAL A 419 1.44 35.76 23.28
CA VAL A 419 0.94 36.67 22.22
C VAL A 419 0.37 37.97 22.80
N LEU A 420 -0.28 37.90 23.98
CA LEU A 420 -0.87 39.07 24.65
C LEU A 420 -0.01 39.67 25.78
N GLY A 421 1.23 39.20 25.96
CA GLY A 421 2.12 39.67 27.02
C GLY A 421 1.65 39.36 28.45
N ARG A 422 0.86 38.29 28.64
CA ARG A 422 0.40 37.83 29.97
C ARG A 422 1.33 36.77 30.54
N VAL A 423 1.40 36.71 31.88
CA VAL A 423 2.15 35.67 32.61
C VAL A 423 1.54 34.29 32.34
N VAL A 424 2.37 33.33 31.92
CA VAL A 424 1.97 31.92 31.67
C VAL A 424 1.58 31.21 32.98
N SER A 425 0.51 30.42 32.98
CA SER A 425 0.05 29.64 34.14
C SER A 425 0.82 28.32 34.33
N LEU A 426 2.14 28.35 34.21
CA LEU A 426 3.04 27.22 34.44
C LEU A 426 4.13 27.60 35.44
N GLY A 427 4.64 26.64 36.20
CA GLY A 427 5.70 26.89 37.19
C GLY A 427 5.28 27.92 38.23
N THR A 428 6.01 29.03 38.35
CA THR A 428 5.73 30.10 39.33
C THR A 428 4.43 30.87 39.04
N GLY A 429 3.94 30.87 37.80
CA GLY A 429 2.71 31.55 37.40
C GLY A 429 1.43 30.77 37.68
N CYS A 430 1.51 29.57 38.24
CA CYS A 430 0.32 28.77 38.60
C CYS A 430 -0.34 29.21 39.92
N ILE A 431 0.35 30.04 40.71
CA ILE A 431 -0.14 30.56 41.98
C ILE A 431 -0.26 32.09 41.95
N ASN A 432 -1.27 32.60 42.66
CA ASN A 432 -1.41 34.03 42.90
C ASN A 432 -0.94 34.35 44.32
N LEU A 433 -0.08 35.36 44.46
CA LEU A 433 0.35 35.86 45.76
C LEU A 433 -0.61 36.96 46.20
N ARG A 434 -1.08 36.88 47.45
CA ARG A 434 -1.83 37.94 48.10
C ARG A 434 -1.12 38.32 49.38
N ASN A 435 -0.84 39.61 49.54
CA ASN A 435 -0.34 40.12 50.81
C ASN A 435 -1.52 40.32 51.77
N LYS A 436 -1.40 39.81 53.00
CA LYS A 436 -2.42 39.99 54.03
C LYS A 436 -2.16 41.33 54.72
N MET A 437 -3.02 42.32 54.46
CA MET A 437 -2.96 43.59 55.19
C MET A 437 -3.44 43.37 56.64
N VAL A 438 -2.62 43.79 57.60
CA VAL A 438 -2.85 43.68 59.06
C VAL A 438 -3.72 44.83 59.54
#